data_AF-A0A971KUL9-F1
#
_entry.id   AF-A0A971KUL9-F1
#
_cell.length_a   1.000
_cell.length_b   1.000
_cell.length_c   1.000
_cell.angle_alpha   90.00
_cell.angle_beta   90.00
_cell.angle_gamma   90.00
#
_symmetry.space_group_name_H-M   'P 1'
#
loop_
_entity.id
_entity.type
_entity.pdbx_description
1 polymer ?
#
loop_
_entity_poly.entity_id
_entity_poly.type
_entity_poly.pdbx_seq_one_letter_code
_entity_poly.pdbx_strand_id
1 'polypeptide(L)'
;MSNKTYAQSIAHDLFQMIKSAQEQGVKVDKGFRNQALSSPQMSLSYLFLGKSDLFKVPALPPQVKTQVRQSNALAVIESINAQGKKQTVGIHLIWSSPQACSKIVSEEELLQGIQVQGLNSFTVQLRHFMKNMAASTAEDLATNQSK
;
A
#
# COMPACT_ATOMS: atom_id res chain seq x y z
N MET A 1 -13.84 0.10 18.37
CA MET A 1 -13.52 -1.33 18.17
C MET A 1 -13.22 -1.72 16.71
N SER A 2 -13.21 -0.79 15.73
CA SER A 2 -13.05 -1.12 14.29
C SER A 2 -11.61 -1.29 13.79
N ASN A 3 -10.61 -0.67 14.42
CA ASN A 3 -9.24 -0.74 13.91
C ASN A 3 -8.60 -2.12 14.02
N LYS A 4 -8.99 -2.90 15.04
CA LYS A 4 -8.42 -4.24 15.27
C LYS A 4 -8.85 -5.21 14.18
N THR A 5 -10.10 -5.14 13.73
CA THR A 5 -10.62 -5.97 12.63
C THR A 5 -10.06 -5.56 11.29
N TYR A 6 -9.87 -4.26 11.04
CA TYR A 6 -9.24 -3.81 9.79
C TYR A 6 -7.76 -4.19 9.71
N ALA A 7 -7.00 -4.05 10.80
CA ALA A 7 -5.61 -4.51 10.86
C ALA A 7 -5.49 -6.02 10.64
N GLN A 8 -6.43 -6.81 11.17
CA GLN A 8 -6.51 -8.26 10.92
C GLN A 8 -6.77 -8.56 9.44
N SER A 9 -7.72 -7.87 8.80
CA SER A 9 -7.98 -8.03 7.37
C SER A 9 -6.74 -7.71 6.53
N ILE A 10 -6.05 -6.61 6.83
CA ILE A 10 -4.82 -6.24 6.11
C ILE A 10 -3.70 -7.25 6.37
N ALA A 11 -3.55 -7.74 7.60
CA ALA A 11 -2.58 -8.79 7.90
C ALA A 11 -2.85 -10.07 7.09
N HIS A 12 -4.12 -10.48 7.01
CA HIS A 12 -4.56 -11.60 6.18
C HIS A 12 -4.22 -11.37 4.70
N ASP A 13 -4.62 -10.22 4.13
CA ASP A 13 -4.36 -9.89 2.73
C ASP A 13 -2.86 -9.88 2.40
N LEU A 14 -2.04 -9.26 3.25
CA LEU A 14 -0.58 -9.24 3.07
C LEU A 14 0.03 -10.65 3.14
N PHE A 15 -0.47 -11.49 4.04
CA PHE A 15 -0.02 -12.88 4.14
C PHE A 15 -0.36 -13.67 2.87
N GLN A 16 -1.60 -13.56 2.38
CA GLN A 16 -2.02 -14.20 1.13
C GLN A 16 -1.18 -13.71 -0.05
N MET A 17 -0.91 -12.40 -0.15
CA MET A 17 -0.04 -11.85 -1.20
C MET A 17 1.37 -12.44 -1.18
N ILE A 18 1.97 -12.60 0.00
CA ILE A 18 3.29 -13.23 0.15
C ILE A 18 3.21 -14.70 -0.32
N LYS A 19 2.21 -15.46 0.14
CA LYS A 19 2.05 -16.88 -0.22
C LYS A 19 1.83 -17.07 -1.71
N SER A 20 0.90 -16.35 -2.31
CA SER A 20 0.65 -16.43 -3.75
C SER A 20 1.88 -16.03 -4.57
N ALA A 21 2.65 -15.03 -4.14
CA ALA A 21 3.90 -14.66 -4.82
C ALA A 21 4.95 -15.79 -4.72
N GLN A 22 5.09 -16.43 -3.55
CA GLN A 22 5.97 -17.58 -3.39
C GLN A 22 5.56 -18.76 -4.29
N GLU A 23 4.28 -19.08 -4.35
CA GLU A 23 3.72 -20.14 -5.20
C GLU A 23 3.96 -19.88 -6.69
N GLN A 24 3.99 -18.61 -7.10
CA GLN A 24 4.32 -18.17 -8.46
C GLN A 24 5.84 -18.16 -8.74
N GLY A 25 6.67 -18.59 -7.79
CA GLY A 25 8.13 -18.59 -7.94
C GLY A 25 8.78 -17.21 -7.81
N VAL A 26 8.05 -16.20 -7.32
CA VAL A 26 8.61 -14.87 -7.07
C VAL A 26 9.60 -14.95 -5.91
N LYS A 27 10.77 -14.35 -6.10
CA LYS A 27 11.81 -14.22 -5.05
C LYS A 27 11.40 -13.14 -4.05
N VAL A 28 10.44 -13.44 -3.18
CA VAL A 28 9.80 -12.48 -2.26
C VAL A 28 10.77 -11.71 -1.36
N ASP A 29 11.94 -12.28 -1.03
CA ASP A 29 12.97 -11.62 -0.22
C ASP A 29 13.73 -10.51 -0.96
N LYS A 30 13.67 -10.51 -2.30
CA LYS A 30 14.23 -9.44 -3.14
C LYS A 30 13.25 -8.29 -3.35
N GLY A 31 12.09 -8.35 -2.70
CA GLY A 31 10.98 -7.45 -2.89
C GLY A 31 10.11 -7.81 -4.09
N PHE A 32 8.86 -7.38 -4.03
CA PHE A 32 7.86 -7.60 -5.07
C PHE A 32 6.75 -6.55 -4.97
N ARG A 33 5.98 -6.42 -6.05
CA ARG A 33 4.82 -5.52 -6.12
C ARG A 33 3.56 -6.35 -6.31
N ASN A 34 2.54 -6.07 -5.53
CA ASN A 34 1.18 -6.55 -5.76
C ASN A 34 0.28 -5.36 -6.08
N GLN A 35 -0.47 -5.41 -7.18
CA GLN A 35 -1.42 -4.36 -7.54
C GLN A 35 -2.83 -4.78 -7.09
N ALA A 36 -3.32 -4.15 -6.03
CA ALA A 36 -4.61 -4.49 -5.42
C ALA A 36 -5.80 -3.83 -6.13
N LEU A 37 -5.60 -2.66 -6.73
CA LEU A 37 -6.63 -1.96 -7.51
C LEU A 37 -6.00 -1.24 -8.69
N SER A 38 -6.69 -1.30 -9.83
CA SER A 38 -6.39 -0.50 -11.01
C SER A 38 -7.69 0.00 -11.60
N SER A 39 -7.79 1.31 -11.82
CA SER A 39 -8.85 1.94 -12.60
C SER A 39 -8.22 2.98 -13.54
N PRO A 40 -9.00 3.56 -14.48
CA PRO A 40 -8.49 4.60 -15.37
C PRO A 40 -7.93 5.83 -14.65
N GLN A 41 -8.43 6.15 -13.45
CA GLN A 41 -8.03 7.34 -12.70
C GLN A 41 -7.09 7.06 -11.52
N MET A 42 -6.91 5.79 -11.12
CA MET A 42 -6.07 5.47 -9.96
C MET A 42 -5.48 4.06 -9.98
N SER A 43 -4.39 3.89 -9.25
CA SER A 43 -3.94 2.55 -8.85
C SER A 43 -3.55 2.50 -7.38
N LEU A 44 -3.89 1.38 -6.75
CA LEU A 44 -3.41 1.01 -5.42
C LEU A 44 -2.46 -0.17 -5.56
N SER A 45 -1.28 -0.08 -4.96
CA SER A 45 -0.33 -1.18 -4.95
C SER A 45 0.32 -1.35 -3.58
N TYR A 46 0.64 -2.58 -3.25
CA TYR A 46 1.48 -2.94 -2.11
C TYR A 46 2.88 -3.26 -2.62
N LEU A 47 3.88 -2.53 -2.11
CA LEU A 47 5.28 -2.78 -2.41
C LEU A 47 5.94 -3.45 -1.22
N PHE A 48 6.37 -4.68 -1.40
CA PHE A 48 7.18 -5.39 -0.43
C PHE A 48 8.64 -5.12 -0.74
N LEU A 49 9.37 -4.54 0.21
CA LEU A 49 10.75 -4.11 0.02
C LEU A 49 11.60 -4.46 1.23
N GLY A 50 12.84 -4.86 0.94
CA GLY A 50 13.87 -5.05 1.94
C GLY A 50 14.37 -3.73 2.50
N LYS A 51 14.94 -3.78 3.71
CA LYS A 51 15.55 -2.61 4.38
C LYS A 51 16.47 -1.81 3.46
N SER A 52 17.38 -2.50 2.78
CA SER A 52 18.39 -1.92 1.90
C SER A 52 17.80 -1.13 0.74
N ASP A 53 16.67 -1.59 0.18
CA ASP A 53 16.07 -0.95 -0.98
C ASP A 53 15.29 0.30 -0.59
N LEU A 54 14.66 0.29 0.59
CA LEU A 54 14.05 1.49 1.15
C LEU A 54 15.08 2.57 1.47
N PHE A 55 16.25 2.23 2.02
CA PHE A 55 17.28 3.23 2.30
C PHE A 55 17.89 3.89 1.06
N LYS A 56 17.72 3.30 -0.13
CA LYS A 56 18.13 3.93 -1.40
C LYS A 56 17.18 5.06 -1.82
N VAL A 57 16.00 5.17 -1.22
CA VAL A 57 15.05 6.25 -1.49
C VAL A 57 15.56 7.55 -0.85
N PRO A 58 15.99 8.56 -1.64
CA PRO A 58 16.71 9.72 -1.12
C PRO A 58 15.88 10.58 -0.13
N ALA A 59 14.56 10.60 -0.31
CA ALA A 59 13.64 11.46 0.43
C ALA A 59 12.88 10.74 1.57
N LEU A 60 13.35 9.57 2.03
CA LEU A 60 12.61 8.80 3.03
C LEU A 60 12.64 9.51 4.41
N PRO A 61 11.48 9.87 5.01
CA PRO A 61 11.46 10.66 6.25
C PRO A 61 12.17 9.95 7.41
N PRO A 62 12.88 10.67 8.30
CA PRO A 62 13.60 10.07 9.44
C PRO A 62 12.75 9.18 10.33
N GLN A 63 11.48 9.57 10.57
CA GLN A 63 10.53 8.80 11.37
C GLN A 63 10.15 7.46 10.71
N VAL A 64 10.14 7.40 9.39
CA VAL A 64 9.88 6.14 8.66
C VAL A 64 11.14 5.28 8.70
N LYS A 65 12.33 5.87 8.56
CA LYS A 65 13.61 5.15 8.62
C LYS A 65 13.81 4.34 9.91
N THR A 66 13.29 4.82 11.05
CA THR A 66 13.37 4.09 12.34
C THR A 66 12.39 2.91 12.43
N GLN A 67 11.33 2.92 11.61
CA GLN A 67 10.31 1.87 11.57
C GLN A 67 10.63 0.80 10.52
N VAL A 68 11.49 1.09 9.54
CA VAL A 68 11.91 0.13 8.52
C VAL A 68 12.73 -1.01 9.15
N ARG A 69 12.28 -2.24 8.94
CA ARG A 69 12.94 -3.48 9.38
C ARG A 69 13.41 -4.30 8.18
N GLN A 70 13.77 -5.56 8.40
CA GLN A 70 14.31 -6.45 7.36
C GLN A 70 13.37 -6.53 6.15
N SER A 71 12.08 -6.77 6.39
CA SER A 71 11.04 -6.78 5.37
C SER A 71 9.95 -5.78 5.72
N ASN A 72 9.38 -5.15 4.70
CA ASN A 72 8.43 -4.05 4.87
C ASN A 72 7.39 -4.09 3.75
N ALA A 73 6.18 -3.61 4.05
CA ALA A 73 5.15 -3.38 3.03
C ALA A 73 4.74 -1.92 3.04
N LEU A 74 4.81 -1.29 1.86
CA LEU A 74 4.31 0.05 1.60
C LEU A 74 2.99 -0.04 0.84
N ALA A 75 1.98 0.70 1.28
CA ALA A 75 0.79 0.98 0.47
C ALA A 75 1.03 2.25 -0.36
N VAL A 76 0.84 2.14 -1.67
CA VAL A 76 1.08 3.21 -2.64
C VAL A 76 -0.21 3.55 -3.36
N ILE A 77 -0.62 4.82 -3.25
CA ILE A 77 -1.76 5.39 -3.96
C ILE A 77 -1.22 6.25 -5.09
N GLU A 78 -1.62 5.95 -6.32
CA GLU A 78 -1.27 6.72 -7.51
C GLU A 78 -2.55 7.25 -8.15
N SER A 79 -2.57 8.52 -8.53
CA SER A 79 -3.54 9.06 -9.48
C SER A 79 -3.03 8.84 -10.89
N ILE A 80 -3.96 8.69 -11.83
CA ILE A 80 -3.67 8.49 -13.24
C ILE A 80 -4.41 9.59 -13.99
N ASN A 81 -3.66 10.41 -14.72
CA ASN A 81 -4.27 11.48 -15.50
C ASN A 81 -4.83 10.95 -16.84
N ALA A 82 -5.52 11.80 -17.60
CA ALA A 82 -6.12 11.43 -18.90
C ALA A 82 -5.12 10.92 -19.94
N GLN A 83 -3.82 11.20 -19.77
CA GLN A 83 -2.74 10.71 -20.65
C GLN A 83 -2.14 9.39 -20.15
N GLY A 84 -2.70 8.78 -19.10
CA GLY A 84 -2.19 7.56 -18.47
C GLY A 84 -0.95 7.77 -17.59
N LYS A 85 -0.53 9.02 -17.36
CA LYS A 85 0.62 9.32 -16.51
C LYS A 85 0.25 9.13 -15.05
N LYS A 86 1.03 8.28 -14.37
CA LYS A 86 0.91 8.03 -12.93
C LYS A 86 1.58 9.15 -12.13
N GLN A 87 0.89 9.62 -11.10
CA GLN A 87 1.44 10.50 -10.09
C GLN A 87 1.19 9.89 -8.72
N THR A 88 2.25 9.69 -7.94
CA THR A 88 2.12 9.20 -6.58
C THR A 88 1.45 10.25 -5.70
N VAL A 89 0.32 9.87 -5.10
CA VAL A 89 -0.45 10.69 -4.17
C VAL A 89 0.00 10.40 -2.73
N GLY A 90 0.31 9.14 -2.43
CA GLY A 90 0.72 8.73 -1.09
C GLY A 90 1.52 7.44 -1.08
N ILE A 91 2.47 7.35 -0.16
CA ILE A 91 3.24 6.15 0.17
C ILE A 91 3.22 6.00 1.69
N HIS A 92 2.75 4.87 2.19
CA HIS A 92 2.60 4.62 3.63
C HIS A 92 3.23 3.29 4.02
N LEU A 93 4.10 3.30 5.03
CA LEU A 93 4.60 2.06 5.64
C LEU A 93 3.48 1.46 6.49
N ILE A 94 2.94 0.31 6.07
CA ILE A 94 1.81 -0.34 6.75
C ILE A 94 2.20 -1.64 7.47
N TRP A 95 3.37 -2.19 7.16
CA TRP A 95 3.90 -3.38 7.82
C TRP A 95 5.43 -3.36 7.84
N SER A 96 6.03 -3.85 8.93
CA SER A 96 7.46 -4.12 9.03
C SER A 96 7.73 -5.35 9.89
N SER A 97 8.76 -6.12 9.53
CA SER A 97 9.17 -7.33 10.27
C SER A 97 10.69 -7.48 10.29
N PRO A 98 11.27 -7.97 11.41
CA PRO A 98 12.67 -8.35 11.45
C PRO A 98 12.97 -9.62 10.62
N GLN A 99 11.95 -10.36 10.20
CA GLN A 99 12.10 -11.57 9.39
C GLN A 99 12.07 -11.25 7.89
N ALA A 100 12.65 -12.14 7.08
CA ALA A 100 12.51 -12.12 5.63
C ALA A 100 11.08 -12.52 5.22
N CYS A 101 10.54 -12.00 4.11
CA CYS A 101 9.19 -12.35 3.63
C CYS A 101 9.03 -13.87 3.45
N SER A 102 10.07 -14.58 3.00
CA SER A 102 10.02 -16.03 2.81
C SER A 102 9.88 -16.83 4.10
N LYS A 103 10.18 -16.23 5.25
CA LYS A 103 10.21 -16.87 6.57
C LYS A 103 8.94 -16.65 7.37
N ILE A 104 8.02 -15.84 6.84
CA ILE A 104 6.72 -15.60 7.44
C ILE A 104 5.85 -16.85 7.31
N VAL A 105 5.38 -17.37 8.45
CA VAL A 105 4.64 -18.63 8.52
C VAL A 105 3.18 -18.47 8.94
N SER A 106 2.78 -17.34 9.52
CA SER A 106 1.38 -17.12 9.92
C SER A 106 0.89 -15.67 9.80
N GLU A 107 -0.43 -15.48 9.82
CA GLU A 107 -1.09 -14.18 9.80
C GLU A 107 -0.88 -13.39 11.10
N GLU A 108 -0.71 -14.08 12.23
CA GLU A 108 -0.42 -13.45 13.51
C GLU A 108 0.94 -12.73 13.48
N GLU A 109 1.94 -13.30 12.79
CA GLU A 109 3.23 -12.63 12.58
C GLU A 109 3.08 -11.37 11.73
N LEU A 110 2.21 -11.37 10.71
CA LEU A 110 1.87 -10.16 9.96
C LEU A 110 1.23 -9.13 10.88
N LEU A 111 0.23 -9.55 11.64
CA LEU A 111 -0.55 -8.67 12.51
C LEU A 111 0.34 -7.95 13.54
N GLN A 112 1.32 -8.65 14.11
CA GLN A 112 2.30 -8.06 15.04
C GLN A 112 3.20 -7.01 14.37
N GLY A 113 3.45 -7.12 13.06
CA GLY A 113 4.26 -6.18 12.29
C GLY A 113 3.49 -4.98 11.74
N ILE A 114 2.16 -4.94 11.87
CA ILE A 114 1.33 -3.84 11.35
C ILE A 114 1.75 -2.51 11.97
N GLN A 115 2.01 -1.54 11.10
CA GLN A 115 2.30 -0.16 11.49
C GLN A 115 0.98 0.62 11.58
N VAL A 116 0.35 0.58 12.76
CA VAL A 116 -1.00 1.15 12.98
C VAL A 116 -1.11 2.61 12.54
N GLN A 117 -0.09 3.43 12.84
CA GLN A 117 -0.09 4.84 12.41
C GLN A 117 -0.06 4.98 10.89
N GLY A 118 0.80 4.24 10.20
CA GLY A 118 0.88 4.26 8.75
C GLY A 118 -0.38 3.71 8.09
N LEU A 119 -0.99 2.66 8.66
CA LEU A 119 -2.25 2.11 8.17
C LEU A 119 -3.42 3.10 8.33
N ASN A 120 -3.47 3.83 9.44
CA ASN A 120 -4.45 4.89 9.64
C ASN A 120 -4.27 6.04 8.63
N SER A 121 -3.04 6.53 8.47
CA SER A 121 -2.73 7.60 7.49
C SER A 121 -3.06 7.17 6.06
N PHE A 122 -2.74 5.93 5.70
CA PHE A 122 -3.12 5.33 4.43
C PHE A 122 -4.64 5.36 4.22
N THR A 123 -5.41 4.87 5.21
CA THR A 123 -6.87 4.81 5.13
C THR A 123 -7.51 6.18 5.00
N VAL A 124 -7.02 7.17 5.76
CA VAL A 124 -7.49 8.56 5.69
C VAL A 124 -7.22 9.14 4.31
N GLN A 125 -6.01 8.99 3.79
CA GLN A 125 -5.66 9.54 2.48
C GLN A 125 -6.41 8.84 1.35
N LEU A 126 -6.54 7.51 1.40
CA LEU A 126 -7.31 6.76 0.41
C LEU A 126 -8.78 7.22 0.40
N ARG A 127 -9.41 7.37 1.56
CA ARG A 127 -10.79 7.86 1.66
C ARG A 127 -10.95 9.27 1.10
N HIS A 128 -10.03 10.17 1.44
CA HIS A 128 -10.06 11.54 0.93
C HIS A 128 -9.91 11.58 -0.59
N PHE A 129 -8.95 10.82 -1.13
CA PHE A 129 -8.71 10.70 -2.55
C PHE A 129 -9.93 10.14 -3.31
N MET A 130 -10.52 9.05 -2.82
CA MET A 130 -11.74 8.46 -3.39
C MET A 130 -12.93 9.43 -3.38
N LYS A 131 -13.11 10.18 -2.28
CA LYS A 131 -14.18 11.18 -2.17
C LYS A 131 -14.02 12.31 -3.19
N ASN A 132 -12.79 12.81 -3.37
CA ASN A 132 -12.52 13.89 -4.32
C ASN A 132 -12.71 13.40 -5.76
N MET A 133 -12.28 12.19 -6.09
CA MET A 133 -12.54 11.60 -7.41
C MET A 133 -14.03 11.49 -7.73
N ALA A 134 -14.83 11.03 -6.77
CA ALA A 134 -16.28 10.91 -6.95
C ALA A 134 -16.94 12.29 -7.16
N ALA A 135 -16.48 13.32 -6.43
CA ALA A 135 -16.96 14.68 -6.58
C ALA A 135 -16.61 15.27 -7.96
N SER A 136 -15.36 15.12 -8.42
CA SER A 136 -14.95 15.59 -9.76
C SER A 136 -15.73 14.91 -10.88
N THR A 137 -16.00 13.60 -10.74
CA THR A 137 -16.81 12.86 -11.73
C THR A 137 -18.25 13.38 -11.79
N ALA A 138 -18.84 13.76 -10.65
CA ALA A 138 -20.19 14.30 -10.59
C ALA A 138 -20.29 15.72 -11.19
N GLU A 139 -19.29 16.57 -10.96
CA GLU A 139 -19.21 17.92 -11.54
C GLU A 139 -19.01 17.88 -13.07
N ASP A 140 -18.18 16.97 -13.57
CA ASP A 140 -17.97 16.77 -15.01
C ASP A 140 -19.26 16.32 -15.73
N LEU A 141 -20.10 15.51 -15.07
CA LEU A 141 -21.40 15.08 -15.61
C LEU A 141 -22.43 16.22 -15.58
N ALA A 142 -22.49 17.02 -14.52
CA ALA A 142 -23.42 18.15 -14.42
C ALA A 142 -23.10 19.26 -15.44
N THR A 143 -21.81 19.51 -15.70
CA THR A 143 -21.37 20.55 -16.64
C THR A 143 -21.59 20.14 -18.10
N ASN A 144 -21.51 18.84 -18.41
CA ASN A 144 -21.75 18.32 -19.77
C ASN A 144 -23.24 18.12 -20.11
N GLN A 145 -24.15 18.12 -19.14
CA GLN A 145 -25.61 18.11 -19.39
C GLN A 145 -26.21 19.51 -19.58
N SER A 146 -25.40 20.56 -19.36
CA SER A 146 -25.81 21.97 -19.45
C SER A 146 -25.35 22.65 -20.75
N LYS A 147 -24.91 21.88 -21.75
CA LYS A 147 -24.56 22.32 -23.11
C LYS A 147 -25.39 21.54 -24.13
#